data_AF-A0A3D5SXF4-F1
#
_entry.id   AF-A0A3D5SXF4-F1
#
_cell.length_a   1.000
_cell.length_b   1.000
_cell.length_c   1.000
_cell.angle_alpha   90.00
_cell.angle_beta   90.00
_cell.angle_gamma   90.00
#
_symmetry.space_group_name_H-M   'P 1'
#
loop_
_entity.id
_entity.type
_entity.pdbx_description
1 polymer ?
#
loop_
_entity_poly.entity_id
_entity_poly.type
_entity_poly.pdbx_seq_one_letter_code
_entity_poly.pdbx_strand_id
1 'polypeptide(L)'
;MRIWKTLAAAAGFAACVSASATGSPFSSLVVFGDSLSDPGNAYWLTRNPDDTSLFPPTPPYNRRFSNGSVAAEYLADILGASAGAANSPAGGTNFAVGGAMTGSGNFNWLV
;
A
#
# COMPACT_ATOMS: atom_id res chain seq x y z
N MET A 1 9.65 58.20 32.60
CA MET A 1 10.56 57.07 32.89
C MET A 1 10.20 55.93 31.93
N ARG A 2 10.92 55.80 30.81
CA ARG A 2 10.65 54.80 29.74
C ARG A 2 11.84 53.86 29.69
N ILE A 3 11.73 52.67 30.29
CA ILE A 3 12.88 51.78 30.55
C ILE A 3 12.92 50.53 29.66
N TRP A 4 12.14 50.45 28.58
CA TRP A 4 12.00 49.19 27.82
C TRP A 4 12.91 49.10 26.59
N LYS A 5 14.18 49.49 26.74
CA LYS A 5 15.21 49.28 25.71
C LYS A 5 16.32 48.43 26.31
N THR A 6 16.17 47.10 26.29
CA THR A 6 17.27 46.12 26.18
C THR A 6 16.73 44.69 26.32
N LEU A 7 16.48 44.03 25.18
CA LEU A 7 16.79 42.62 24.99
C LEU A 7 17.15 42.46 23.51
N ALA A 8 18.38 42.86 23.23
CA ALA A 8 19.02 42.71 21.95
C ALA A 8 19.30 41.22 21.70
N ALA A 9 18.84 40.76 20.54
CA ALA A 9 19.62 39.93 19.62
C ALA A 9 20.48 38.83 20.25
N ALA A 10 19.86 37.67 20.52
CA ALA A 10 20.57 36.39 20.42
C ALA A 10 20.15 35.74 19.10
N ALA A 11 20.98 35.97 18.08
CA ALA A 11 21.07 35.30 16.79
C ALA A 11 20.22 34.02 16.67
N GLY A 12 19.19 33.93 15.83
CA GLY A 12 19.15 34.40 14.45
C GLY A 12 19.96 33.51 13.49
N PHE A 13 20.54 32.41 13.98
CA PHE A 13 21.33 31.46 13.18
C PHE A 13 21.13 30.02 13.66
N ALA A 14 19.91 29.50 13.54
CA ALA A 14 19.66 28.07 13.68
C ALA A 14 18.94 27.61 12.43
N ALA A 15 19.77 27.35 11.42
CA ALA A 15 19.53 26.52 10.26
C ALA A 15 18.13 26.65 9.63
N CYS A 16 18.08 27.37 8.52
CA CYS A 16 17.37 26.85 7.37
C CYS A 16 17.98 25.48 7.07
N VAL A 17 17.56 24.44 7.79
CA VAL A 17 17.63 23.08 7.28
C VAL A 17 16.76 23.16 6.05
N SER A 18 17.40 23.33 4.89
CA SER A 18 16.80 22.92 3.64
C SER A 18 16.45 21.45 3.89
N ALA A 19 15.20 21.20 4.26
CA ALA A 19 14.65 19.87 4.17
C ALA A 19 14.77 19.58 2.67
N SER A 20 15.82 18.85 2.29
CA SER A 20 15.84 18.18 1.01
C SER A 20 14.63 17.29 1.08
N ALA A 21 13.51 17.76 0.54
CA ALA A 21 12.41 16.92 0.19
C ALA A 21 12.97 16.00 -0.89
N THR A 22 13.63 14.93 -0.48
CA THR A 22 13.79 13.73 -1.30
C THR A 22 12.39 13.16 -1.41
N GLY A 23 11.54 13.85 -2.16
CA GLY A 23 10.27 13.30 -2.59
C GLY A 23 10.59 11.97 -3.26
N SER A 24 9.80 10.95 -2.97
CA SER A 24 9.90 9.69 -3.70
C SER A 24 9.96 10.03 -5.19
N PRO A 25 10.90 9.46 -5.97
CA PRO A 25 10.96 9.70 -7.41
C PRO A 25 9.67 9.26 -8.12
N PHE A 26 8.80 8.53 -7.42
CA PHE A 26 7.52 8.05 -7.88
C PHE A 26 6.39 8.66 -7.05
N SER A 27 5.33 9.12 -7.70
CA SER A 27 4.12 9.62 -7.05
C SER A 27 3.13 8.51 -6.66
N SER A 28 3.30 7.30 -7.20
CA SER A 28 2.40 6.16 -6.97
C SER A 28 3.10 4.84 -7.27
N LEU A 29 2.61 3.76 -6.64
CA LEU A 29 2.94 2.38 -6.99
C LEU A 29 1.71 1.74 -7.64
N VAL A 30 1.86 1.24 -8.86
CA VAL A 30 0.83 0.47 -9.58
C VAL A 30 1.37 -0.94 -9.76
N VAL A 31 0.58 -1.94 -9.37
CA VAL A 31 1.03 -3.33 -9.29
C VAL A 31 0.12 -4.22 -10.13
N PHE A 32 0.71 -5.08 -10.94
CA PHE A 32 0.05 -6.16 -11.67
C PHE A 32 0.77 -7.47 -11.36
N GLY A 33 0.03 -8.58 -11.37
CA GLY A 33 0.62 -9.88 -11.12
C GLY A 33 -0.37 -10.87 -10.52
N ASP A 34 0.18 -11.82 -9.79
CA ASP A 34 -0.54 -12.95 -9.21
C ASP A 34 -0.60 -12.87 -7.66
N SER A 35 -0.87 -14.02 -7.05
CA SER A 35 -0.85 -14.28 -5.61
C SER A 35 0.31 -13.66 -4.83
N LEU A 36 1.53 -13.60 -5.39
CA LEU A 36 2.73 -13.11 -4.71
C LEU A 36 2.69 -11.59 -4.45
N SER A 37 1.83 -10.87 -5.17
CA SER A 37 1.64 -9.43 -5.05
C SER A 37 0.21 -9.02 -4.69
N ASP A 38 -0.73 -9.98 -4.68
CA ASP A 38 -2.14 -9.74 -4.42
C ASP A 38 -2.40 -9.36 -2.94
N PRO A 39 -2.86 -8.13 -2.66
CA PRO A 39 -3.15 -7.66 -1.30
C PRO A 39 -4.57 -8.08 -0.83
N GLY A 40 -5.30 -8.83 -1.65
CA GLY A 40 -6.61 -9.41 -1.34
C GLY A 40 -7.69 -9.20 -2.41
N ASN A 41 -7.32 -8.86 -3.65
CA ASN A 41 -8.22 -8.83 -4.79
C ASN A 41 -8.91 -10.18 -5.04
N ALA A 42 -8.17 -11.30 -5.00
CA ALA A 42 -8.79 -12.62 -5.12
C ALA A 42 -9.88 -12.83 -4.06
N TYR A 43 -9.58 -12.49 -2.80
CA TYR A 43 -10.56 -12.57 -1.71
C TYR A 43 -11.81 -11.73 -2.00
N TRP A 44 -11.63 -10.47 -2.45
CA TRP A 44 -12.76 -9.59 -2.76
C TRP A 44 -13.59 -10.04 -3.96
N LEU A 45 -12.97 -10.72 -4.92
CA LEU A 45 -13.60 -11.23 -6.15
C LEU A 45 -14.37 -12.53 -5.93
N THR A 46 -13.88 -13.42 -5.07
CA THR A 46 -14.53 -14.71 -4.83
C THR A 46 -15.53 -14.66 -3.68
N ARG A 47 -15.52 -13.61 -2.86
CA ARG A 47 -16.50 -13.45 -1.78
C ARG A 47 -17.93 -13.56 -2.31
N ASN A 48 -18.74 -14.33 -1.61
CA ASN A 48 -20.17 -14.45 -1.80
C ASN A 48 -20.89 -13.98 -0.53
N PRO A 49 -22.21 -13.67 -0.61
CA PRO A 49 -22.97 -13.14 0.53
C PRO A 49 -22.98 -14.06 1.77
N ASP A 50 -22.71 -15.34 1.56
CA ASP A 50 -22.66 -16.40 2.57
C ASP A 50 -21.22 -16.75 3.03
N ASP A 51 -20.20 -16.04 2.54
CA ASP A 51 -18.78 -16.24 2.89
C ASP A 51 -18.25 -17.68 2.66
N THR A 52 -18.90 -18.47 1.81
CA THR A 52 -18.53 -19.86 1.52
C THR A 52 -17.50 -20.02 0.39
N SER A 53 -17.30 -19.01 -0.47
CA SER A 53 -16.29 -19.02 -1.56
C SER A 53 -15.13 -18.05 -1.31
N LEU A 54 -14.65 -17.93 -0.08
CA LEU A 54 -13.52 -17.04 0.21
C LEU A 54 -12.20 -17.71 -0.16
N PHE A 55 -11.50 -17.11 -1.13
CA PHE A 55 -10.17 -17.57 -1.51
C PHE A 55 -9.22 -16.37 -1.67
N PRO A 56 -8.08 -16.34 -0.96
CA PRO A 56 -7.61 -17.35 -0.01
C PRO A 56 -8.40 -17.37 1.31
N PRO A 57 -8.61 -18.55 1.94
CA PRO A 57 -9.38 -18.67 3.17
C PRO A 57 -8.65 -18.06 4.38
N THR A 58 -9.39 -17.47 5.31
CA THR A 58 -8.85 -16.90 6.55
C THR A 58 -9.49 -17.58 7.75
N PRO A 59 -8.73 -18.21 8.69
CA PRO A 59 -7.27 -18.49 8.71
C PRO A 59 -6.84 -19.67 7.80
N PRO A 60 -5.52 -19.92 7.58
CA PRO A 60 -4.33 -19.28 8.17
C PRO A 60 -3.87 -18.00 7.44
N TYR A 61 -4.49 -17.69 6.31
CA TYR A 61 -4.10 -16.56 5.49
C TYR A 61 -4.82 -15.29 5.92
N ASN A 62 -4.24 -14.11 5.71
CA ASN A 62 -4.86 -12.84 6.09
C ASN A 62 -5.56 -12.15 4.90
N ARG A 63 -6.39 -12.91 4.16
CA ARG A 63 -7.00 -12.50 2.87
C ARG A 63 -5.99 -12.22 1.74
N ARG A 64 -4.71 -12.53 1.97
CA ARG A 64 -3.61 -12.58 0.99
C ARG A 64 -3.22 -14.03 0.79
N PHE A 65 -2.40 -14.35 -0.21
CA PHE A 65 -1.77 -15.69 -0.31
C PHE A 65 -0.59 -15.84 0.65
N SER A 66 -0.74 -15.29 1.85
CA SER A 66 0.27 -15.19 2.90
C SER A 66 -0.42 -15.05 4.26
N ASN A 67 0.32 -15.34 5.33
CA ASN A 67 -0.10 -15.09 6.72
C ASN A 67 0.12 -13.62 7.14
N GLY A 68 0.58 -12.76 6.24
CA GLY A 68 0.82 -11.34 6.46
C GLY A 68 0.84 -10.55 5.16
N SER A 69 1.45 -9.36 5.21
CA SER A 69 1.59 -8.50 4.05
C SER A 69 2.41 -9.17 2.94
N VAL A 70 2.07 -8.89 1.68
CA VAL A 70 2.85 -9.33 0.51
C VAL A 70 3.97 -8.33 0.19
N ALA A 71 4.92 -8.75 -0.65
CA ALA A 71 6.09 -7.93 -1.00
C ALA A 71 5.70 -6.53 -1.55
N ALA A 72 4.61 -6.46 -2.34
CA ALA A 72 4.09 -5.22 -2.89
C ALA A 72 3.59 -4.23 -1.81
N GLU A 73 2.99 -4.73 -0.73
CA GLU A 73 2.54 -3.90 0.41
C GLU A 73 3.76 -3.32 1.15
N TYR A 74 4.81 -4.14 1.39
CA TYR A 74 6.05 -3.64 2.00
C TYR A 74 6.77 -2.60 1.11
N LEU A 75 6.79 -2.81 -0.20
CA LEU A 75 7.37 -1.83 -1.14
C LEU A 75 6.59 -0.51 -1.11
N ALA A 76 5.27 -0.57 -1.03
CA ALA A 76 4.44 0.63 -0.92
C ALA A 76 4.80 1.44 0.34
N ASP A 77 4.93 0.77 1.49
CA ASP A 77 5.31 1.40 2.75
C ASP A 77 6.68 2.09 2.66
N ILE A 78 7.67 1.41 2.07
CA ILE A 78 9.04 1.97 1.87
C ILE A 78 9.00 3.21 0.98
N LEU A 79 8.14 3.23 -0.04
CA LEU A 79 8.00 4.34 -0.98
C LEU A 79 7.10 5.48 -0.45
N GLY A 80 6.44 5.31 0.70
CA GLY A 80 5.41 6.21 1.18
C GLY A 80 4.19 6.27 0.24
N ALA A 81 3.92 5.17 -0.46
CA ALA A 81 2.83 5.00 -1.42
C ALA A 81 1.74 4.07 -0.87
N SER A 82 0.69 3.84 -1.66
CA SER A 82 -0.33 2.82 -1.38
C SER A 82 -0.29 1.74 -2.46
N ALA A 83 -0.56 0.49 -2.08
CA ALA A 83 -0.76 -0.65 -2.97
C ALA A 83 -1.96 -1.50 -2.53
N GLY A 84 -3.05 -0.82 -2.13
CA GLY A 84 -4.30 -1.48 -1.74
C GLY A 84 -4.98 -2.23 -2.88
N ALA A 85 -5.84 -3.18 -2.52
CA ALA A 85 -6.62 -4.00 -3.45
C ALA A 85 -7.58 -3.15 -4.30
N ALA A 86 -7.38 -3.13 -5.61
CA ALA A 86 -8.25 -2.46 -6.57
C ALA A 86 -9.70 -2.97 -6.53
N ASN A 87 -9.94 -4.25 -6.22
CA ASN A 87 -11.26 -4.86 -6.13
C ASN A 87 -11.95 -4.67 -4.76
N SER A 88 -11.28 -4.00 -3.79
CA SER A 88 -11.90 -3.66 -2.52
C SER A 88 -12.87 -2.48 -2.65
N PRO A 89 -13.84 -2.32 -1.73
CA PRO A 89 -14.72 -1.14 -1.72
C PRO A 89 -13.99 0.21 -1.57
N ALA A 90 -12.80 0.20 -0.96
CA ALA A 90 -11.96 1.40 -0.83
C ALA A 90 -11.21 1.74 -2.13
N GLY A 91 -11.13 0.79 -3.07
CA GLY A 91 -10.28 0.88 -4.25
C GLY A 91 -8.79 0.83 -3.90
N GLY A 92 -7.95 0.87 -4.95
CA GLY A 92 -6.51 0.84 -4.80
C GLY A 92 -5.80 0.75 -6.14
N THR A 93 -4.47 0.71 -6.10
CA THR A 93 -3.59 0.72 -7.29
C THR A 93 -2.92 -0.63 -7.54
N ASN A 94 -3.25 -1.64 -6.75
CA ASN A 94 -2.76 -2.99 -6.94
C ASN A 94 -3.86 -3.86 -7.57
N PHE A 95 -3.60 -4.27 -8.81
CA PHE A 95 -4.46 -5.08 -9.66
C PHE A 95 -3.98 -6.54 -9.75
N ALA A 96 -3.02 -6.94 -8.91
CA ALA A 96 -2.60 -8.34 -8.86
C ALA A 96 -3.74 -9.21 -8.33
N VAL A 97 -3.99 -10.35 -8.98
CA VAL A 97 -5.06 -11.28 -8.58
C VAL A 97 -4.49 -12.69 -8.50
N GLY A 98 -4.73 -13.39 -7.39
CA GLY A 98 -4.40 -14.80 -7.23
C GLY A 98 -4.69 -15.64 -8.47
N GLY A 99 -3.69 -16.39 -8.93
CA GLY A 99 -3.80 -17.25 -10.13
C GLY A 99 -3.60 -16.56 -11.47
N ALA A 100 -3.44 -15.23 -11.55
CA ALA A 100 -3.22 -14.55 -12.81
C ALA A 100 -2.00 -15.11 -13.57
N MET A 101 -2.17 -15.36 -14.86
CA MET A 101 -1.08 -15.74 -15.77
C MET A 101 -0.50 -14.51 -16.45
N THR A 102 0.57 -14.67 -17.23
CA THR A 102 1.19 -13.59 -18.00
C THR A 102 0.31 -13.07 -19.15
N GLY A 103 -0.68 -13.86 -19.58
CA GLY A 103 -1.70 -13.49 -20.58
C GLY A 103 -3.06 -13.20 -19.94
N SER A 104 -4.15 -13.39 -20.69
CA SER A 104 -5.52 -13.19 -20.20
C SER A 104 -6.07 -14.35 -19.37
N GLY A 105 -5.25 -15.34 -19.04
CA GLY A 105 -5.65 -16.53 -18.29
C GLY A 105 -5.53 -16.33 -16.77
N ASN A 106 -6.30 -17.14 -16.02
CA ASN A 106 -6.19 -17.25 -14.58
C ASN A 106 -6.30 -18.73 -14.16
N PHE A 107 -5.38 -19.19 -13.33
CA PHE A 107 -5.39 -20.52 -12.73
C PHE A 107 -6.22 -20.51 -11.45
N ASN A 108 -7.54 -20.59 -11.60
CA ASN A 108 -8.45 -20.86 -10.50
C ASN A 108 -9.03 -22.27 -10.69
N TRP A 109 -8.79 -23.18 -9.74
CA TRP A 109 -9.16 -24.60 -9.82
C TRP A 109 -10.66 -24.86 -9.61
N LEU A 110 -11.52 -24.06 -10.25
CA LEU A 110 -12.97 -24.22 -10.29
C LEU A 110 -13.52 -23.87 -11.70
N VAL A 111 -12.91 -24.44 -12.74
CA VAL A 111 -13.57 -24.75 -14.02
C VAL A 111 -13.42 -26.23 -14.32
#